data_AF-A0A402D704-F1
#
_entry.id   AF-A0A402D704-F1
#
_cell.length_a   1.000
_cell.length_b   1.000
_cell.length_c   1.000
_cell.angle_alpha   90.00
_cell.angle_beta   90.00
_cell.angle_gamma   90.00
#
_symmetry.space_group_name_H-M   'P 1'
#
loop_
_entity.id
_entity.type
_entity.pdbx_description
1 polymer ?
#
loop_
_entity_poly.entity_id
_entity_poly.type
_entity_poly.pdbx_seq_one_letter_code
_entity_poly.pdbx_strand_id
1 'polypeptide(L)' 'MKRSGAYTTLPARTVTPAAFMRMIEQTFAEALESAPDDANLHRLQTTVIALRAAGRPGAADDEMRKWYAKRQT' A
#
# COMPACT_ATOMS: atom_id res chain seq x y z
N MET A 1 -32.00 34.79 16.89
CA MET A 1 -31.61 33.52 17.54
C MET A 1 -30.40 32.95 16.83
N LYS A 2 -29.25 32.84 17.52
CA LYS A 2 -28.06 32.16 16.99
C LYS A 2 -28.23 30.65 17.18
N ARG A 3 -28.10 29.83 16.13
CA ARG A 3 -27.77 28.41 16.24
C ARG A 3 -26.69 28.06 15.22
N SER A 4 -25.48 28.07 15.76
CA SER A 4 -24.24 27.46 15.35
C SER A 4 -24.39 26.35 14.30
N GLY A 5 -23.90 26.61 13.09
CA GLY A 5 -23.53 25.55 12.16
C GLY A 5 -22.32 24.83 12.75
N ALA A 6 -22.53 23.65 13.31
CA ALA A 6 -21.46 22.73 13.61
C ALA A 6 -20.86 22.28 12.27
N TYR A 7 -19.87 23.02 11.78
CA TYR A 7 -18.93 22.45 10.81
C TYR A 7 -18.27 21.28 11.52
N THR A 8 -18.77 20.06 11.27
CA THR A 8 -18.02 18.85 11.59
C THR A 8 -16.72 18.95 10.82
N THR A 9 -15.68 19.46 11.47
CA THR A 9 -14.30 19.31 11.02
C THR A 9 -13.97 17.84 11.19
N LEU A 10 -14.42 17.00 10.25
CA LEU A 10 -13.81 15.70 10.06
C LEU A 10 -12.31 16.00 9.84
N PRO A 11 -11.41 15.49 10.69
CA PRO A 11 -10.00 15.64 10.41
C PRO A 11 -9.78 15.04 9.03
N ALA A 12 -9.27 15.84 8.09
CA ALA A 12 -8.79 15.33 6.82
C ALA A 12 -7.88 14.15 7.15
N ARG A 13 -8.32 12.94 6.81
CA ARG A 13 -7.64 11.69 7.15
C ARG A 13 -6.31 11.71 6.41
N THR A 14 -5.31 12.32 7.03
CA THR A 14 -3.98 12.47 6.48
C THR A 14 -3.38 11.09 6.49
N VAL A 15 -3.45 10.42 5.34
CA VAL A 15 -2.78 9.14 5.14
C VAL A 15 -1.30 9.46 5.15
N THR A 16 -0.62 9.12 6.23
CA THR A 16 0.83 9.27 6.30
C THR A 16 1.47 8.32 5.28
N PRO A 17 2.66 8.64 4.74
CA PRO A 17 3.36 7.74 3.80
C PRO A 17 3.50 6.31 4.35
N ALA A 18 3.74 6.16 5.66
CA ALA A 18 3.79 4.87 6.34
C ALA A 18 2.43 4.15 6.40
N ALA A 19 1.32 4.88 6.59
CA ALA A 19 -0.01 4.29 6.54
C ALA A 19 -0.36 3.84 5.11
N PHE A 20 0.05 4.60 4.10
CA PHE A 20 -0.14 4.25 2.70
C PHE A 20 0.63 2.97 2.33
N MET A 21 1.90 2.86 2.73
CA MET A 21 2.69 1.65 2.49
C MET A 21 2.08 0.41 3.17
N ARG A 22 1.62 0.53 4.42
CA ARG A 22 0.93 -0.57 5.11
C ARG A 22 -0.33 -1.03 4.38
N MET A 23 -1.09 -0.09 3.82
CA MET A 23 -2.27 -0.41 3.00
C MET A 23 -1.86 -1.19 1.73
N ILE A 24 -0.79 -0.77 1.05
CA ILE A 24 -0.29 -1.49 -0.14
C ILE A 24 0.14 -2.91 0.22
N GLU A 25 0.90 -3.08 1.31
CA GLU A 25 1.33 -4.40 1.78
C GLU A 25 0.14 -5.30 2.13
N GLN A 26 -0.89 -4.76 2.77
CA GLN A 26 -2.12 -5.48 3.07
C GLN A 26 -2.83 -5.93 1.78
N THR A 27 -3.02 -5.02 0.81
CA THR A 27 -3.63 -5.37 -0.48
C THR A 27 -2.82 -6.42 -1.23
N PHE A 28 -1.49 -6.39 -1.11
CA PHE A 28 -0.63 -7.40 -1.70
C PHE A 28 -0.79 -8.78 -1.04
N ALA A 29 -0.90 -8.83 0.29
CA ALA A 29 -1.17 -10.06 1.00
C ALA A 29 -2.53 -10.66 0.59
N GLU A 30 -3.59 -9.84 0.53
CA GLU A 30 -4.92 -10.27 0.07
C GLU A 30 -4.90 -10.80 -1.37
N ALA A 31 -4.09 -10.18 -2.24
CA ALA A 31 -3.93 -10.63 -3.62
C ALA A 31 -3.24 -12.00 -3.70
N LEU A 32 -2.22 -12.24 -2.88
CA LEU A 32 -1.55 -13.54 -2.77
C LEU A 32 -2.49 -14.62 -2.23
N GLU A 33 -3.33 -14.29 -1.24
CA GLU A 33 -4.33 -15.22 -0.70
C GLU A 33 -5.41 -15.55 -1.73
N SER A 34 -5.84 -14.56 -2.52
CA SER A 34 -6.89 -14.73 -3.54
C SER A 34 -6.40 -15.45 -4.80
N ALA A 35 -5.12 -15.33 -5.12
CA ALA A 35 -4.50 -15.92 -6.32
C ALA A 35 -3.14 -16.56 -5.95
N PRO A 36 -3.15 -17.68 -5.21
CA PRO A 36 -1.94 -18.30 -4.68
C PRO A 36 -1.03 -18.87 -5.77
N ASP A 37 -1.52 -19.08 -6.99
CA ASP A 37 -0.74 -19.59 -8.13
C ASP A 37 -0.28 -18.48 -9.09
N ASP A 38 -0.52 -17.20 -8.76
CA ASP A 38 -0.12 -16.08 -9.63
C ASP A 38 1.41 -15.88 -9.62
N ALA A 39 2.05 -16.29 -10.72
CA ALA A 39 3.49 -16.19 -10.90
C ALA A 39 4.03 -14.75 -10.82
N ASN A 40 3.23 -13.74 -11.19
CA ASN A 40 3.66 -12.34 -11.11
C ASN A 40 3.68 -11.84 -9.66
N LEU A 41 2.69 -12.24 -8.84
CA LEU A 41 2.68 -11.91 -7.42
C LEU A 41 3.86 -12.55 -6.69
N HIS A 42 4.16 -13.83 -6.96
CA HIS A 42 5.33 -14.52 -6.39
C HIS A 42 6.65 -13.89 -6.81
N ARG A 43 6.77 -13.50 -8.09
CA ARG A 43 7.96 -12.80 -8.58
C ARG A 43 8.16 -11.45 -7.89
N LEU A 44 7.07 -10.69 -7.69
CA LEU A 44 7.12 -9.43 -6.95
C LEU A 44 7.52 -9.66 -5.50
N GLN A 45 6.91 -10.64 -4.82
CA GLN A 45 7.24 -11.00 -3.43
C GLN A 45 8.72 -11.33 -3.29
N THR A 46 9.26 -12.17 -4.18
CA THR A 46 10.68 -12.54 -4.21
C THR A 46 11.57 -11.31 -4.41
N THR A 47 11.19 -10.41 -5.32
CA THR A 47 11.94 -9.17 -5.59
C THR A 47 11.97 -8.25 -4.37
N VAL A 48 10.83 -8.06 -3.70
CA VAL A 48 10.70 -7.23 -2.49
C VAL A 48 11.55 -7.81 -1.35
N ILE A 49 11.49 -9.12 -1.12
CA ILE A 49 12.31 -9.79 -0.10
C ILE A 49 13.80 -9.61 -0.40
N ALA A 50 14.22 -9.82 -1.65
CA ALA A 50 15.61 -9.65 -2.06
C ALA A 50 16.11 -8.20 -1.86
N LEU A 51 15.30 -7.20 -2.23
CA LEU A 51 15.64 -5.79 -2.04
C LEU A 51 15.75 -5.40 -0.56
N ARG A 52 14.85 -5.92 0.29
CA ARG A 52 14.91 -5.72 1.74
C ARG A 52 16.16 -6.36 2.34
N ALA A 53 16.47 -7.60 1.96
CA ALA A 53 17.67 -8.31 2.41
C ALA A 53 18.97 -7.61 1.98
N ALA A 54 18.97 -6.97 0.80
CA ALA A 54 20.09 -6.18 0.30
C ALA A 54 20.24 -4.79 0.95
N GLY A 55 19.45 -4.46 1.99
CA GLY A 55 19.50 -3.16 2.65
C GLY A 55 18.91 -2.02 1.81
N ARG A 56 18.04 -2.33 0.84
CA ARG A 56 17.40 -1.36 -0.06
C ARG A 56 15.87 -1.29 0.15
N PRO A 57 15.38 -0.96 1.36
CA PRO A 57 13.95 -0.94 1.66
C PRO A 57 13.18 0.07 0.79
N GLY A 58 13.76 1.23 0.47
CA GLY A 58 13.10 2.21 -0.40
C GLY A 58 12.83 1.70 -1.82
N ALA A 59 13.73 0.89 -2.38
CA ALA A 59 13.51 0.27 -3.68
C ALA A 59 12.43 -0.82 -3.61
N ALA A 60 12.35 -1.55 -2.50
CA ALA A 60 11.29 -2.54 -2.27
C ALA A 60 9.91 -1.87 -2.20
N ASP A 61 9.82 -0.75 -1.49
CA ASP A 61 8.60 0.05 -1.38
C ASP A 61 8.17 0.63 -2.74
N ASP A 62 9.12 1.07 -3.56
CA ASP A 62 8.84 1.57 -4.90
C ASP A 62 8.30 0.48 -5.84
N GLU A 63 8.83 -0.75 -5.78
CA GLU A 63 8.28 -1.88 -6.54
C GLU A 63 6.83 -2.20 -6.12
N MET A 64 6.55 -2.18 -4.81
CA MET A 64 5.20 -2.38 -4.28
C MET A 64 4.24 -1.26 -4.73
N ARG A 65 4.67 0.00 -4.73
CA ARG A 65 3.87 1.13 -5.25
C ARG A 65 3.60 1.01 -6.75
N LYS A 66 4.60 0.62 -7.55
CA LYS A 66 4.43 0.43 -9.00
C LYS A 66 3.41 -0.65 -9.31
N TRP A 67 3.48 -1.78 -8.60
CA TRP A 67 2.49 -2.84 -8.72
C TRP A 67 1.09 -2.37 -8.34
N TYR A 68 0.96 -1.70 -7.19
CA TYR A 68 -0.32 -1.18 -6.73
C TYR A 68 -0.93 -0.18 -7.72
N ALA A 69 -0.13 0.74 -8.27
CA ALA A 69 -0.56 1.69 -9.29
C ALA A 69 -1.07 0.99 -10.56
N LYS A 70 -0.37 -0.05 -11.05
CA LYS A 70 -0.80 -0.84 -12.20
C LYS A 70 -2.10 -1.61 -11.97
N ARG A 71 -2.42 -1.95 -10.72
CA ARG A 71 -3.66 -2.65 -10.37
C ARG A 71 -4.86 -1.70 -10.33
N GLN A 72 -4.63 -0.39 -10.24
CA GLN A 72 -5.67 0.64 -10.23
C GLN A 72 -6.00 1.19 -11.63
N THR A 73 -5.13 0.97 -12.61
CA THR A 73 -5.32 1.32 -14.02
C THR A 73 -6.04 0.21 -14.77
#